data_AF-A0A9W9Z4V8-F1
#
_entry.id   AF-A0A9W9Z4V8-F1
#
_cell.length_a   1.000
_cell.length_b   1.000
_cell.length_c   1.000
_cell.angle_alpha   90.00
_cell.angle_beta   90.00
_cell.angle_gamma   90.00
#
_symmetry.space_group_name_H-M   'P 1'
#
loop_
_entity.id
_entity.type
_entity.pdbx_description
1 polymer ?
#
loop_
_entity_poly.entity_id
_entity_poly.type
_entity_poly.pdbx_seq_one_letter_code
_entity_poly.pdbx_strand_id
1 'polypeptide(L)'
;MFLLGQPHHPTEVKYLSSEAVIYGDIVQGSQTDSYYNLTLKTEMGLEWAVKYCDFDFLLKADDDVFINTFKLIDYLRKPQTPKRQLYLGNVAKRSQTKRDGKWTLSYEEYEREILPKFCVGPAYVLSMDM
;
A
#
# COMPACT_ATOMS: atom_id res chain seq x y z
N MET A 1 9.85 3.20 5.16
CA MET A 1 8.83 3.96 5.91
C MET A 1 7.70 3.02 6.27
N PHE A 2 7.23 3.07 7.51
CA PHE A 2 6.04 2.40 7.99
C PHE A 2 4.87 3.38 8.00
N LEU A 3 3.73 2.97 7.45
CA LEU A 3 2.53 3.79 7.37
C LEU A 3 1.56 3.36 8.46
N LEU A 4 1.21 4.29 9.36
CA LEU A 4 0.38 4.00 10.53
C LEU A 4 -0.81 4.95 10.61
N GLY A 5 -1.93 4.44 11.12
CA GLY A 5 -3.06 5.28 11.52
C GLY A 5 -2.91 5.78 12.97
N GLN A 6 -3.98 6.37 13.49
CA GLN A 6 -4.10 6.64 14.91
C GLN A 6 -4.32 5.32 15.66
N PRO A 7 -3.56 5.07 16.74
CA PRO A 7 -3.75 3.90 17.60
C PRO A 7 -5.08 3.98 18.36
N HIS A 8 -5.54 2.82 18.85
CA HIS A 8 -6.79 2.74 19.61
C HIS A 8 -6.59 2.96 21.10
N HIS A 9 -5.40 2.61 21.61
CA HIS A 9 -5.11 2.66 23.05
C HIS A 9 -4.03 3.69 23.40
N PRO A 10 -4.18 4.45 24.51
CA PRO A 10 -3.17 5.42 24.95
C PRO A 10 -1.78 4.82 25.19
N THR A 11 -1.71 3.54 25.56
CA THR A 11 -0.45 2.83 25.73
C THR A 11 0.31 2.67 24.41
N GLU A 12 -0.39 2.40 23.31
CA GLU A 12 0.19 2.29 21.97
C GLU A 12 0.78 3.63 21.51
N VAL A 13 0.12 4.75 21.81
CA VAL A 13 0.63 6.11 21.52
C VAL A 13 2.03 6.31 22.12
N LYS A 14 2.23 5.87 23.38
CA LYS A 14 3.52 6.02 24.07
C LYS A 14 4.62 5.17 23.41
N TYR A 15 4.30 3.93 23.04
CA TYR A 15 5.25 3.04 22.36
C TYR A 15 5.60 3.56 20.97
N LEU A 16 4.60 3.98 20.19
CA LEU A 16 4.80 4.57 18.86
C LEU A 16 5.65 5.84 18.91
N SER A 17 5.41 6.72 19.88
CA SER A 17 6.22 7.93 20.06
C SER A 17 7.68 7.58 20.38
N SER A 18 7.90 6.51 21.16
CA SER A 18 9.26 6.07 21.52
C SER A 18 9.97 5.43 20.32
N GLU A 19 9.28 4.60 19.55
CA GLU A 19 9.76 4.00 18.30
C GLU A 19 10.12 5.06 17.26
N ALA A 20 9.23 6.04 17.04
CA ALA A 20 9.42 7.13 16.10
C ALA A 20 10.70 7.94 16.40
N VAL A 21 11.00 8.17 17.69
CA VAL A 21 12.22 8.86 18.12
C VAL A 21 13.48 8.03 17.86
N ILE A 22 13.39 6.70 17.92
CA ILE A 22 14.54 5.81 17.74
C ILE A 22 14.86 5.62 16.25
N TYR A 23 13.85 5.35 15.42
CA TYR A 23 14.06 4.94 14.03
C TYR A 23 13.76 6.03 13.00
N GLY A 24 12.84 6.96 13.31
CA GLY A 24 12.51 8.07 12.42
C GLY A 24 11.90 7.66 11.08
N ASP A 25 11.35 6.46 10.96
CA ASP A 25 10.86 5.87 9.70
C ASP A 25 9.34 5.66 9.67
N ILE A 26 8.60 6.40 10.50
CA ILE A 26 7.13 6.34 10.59
C ILE A 26 6.50 7.54 9.88
N VAL A 27 5.49 7.26 9.05
CA VAL A 27 4.52 8.25 8.57
C VAL A 27 3.17 7.92 9.19
N GLN A 28 2.67 8.84 10.02
CA GLN A 28 1.43 8.62 10.76
C GLN A 28 0.31 9.54 10.27
N GLY A 29 -0.82 8.96 9.92
CA GLY A 29 -2.03 9.66 9.49
C GLY A 29 -2.97 9.99 10.65
N SER A 30 -3.90 10.91 10.41
CA SER A 30 -4.94 11.27 11.38
C SER A 30 -6.09 10.26 11.46
N GLN A 31 -6.19 9.34 10.50
CA GLN A 31 -7.26 8.36 10.41
C GLN A 31 -7.03 7.21 11.38
N THR A 32 -8.09 6.72 12.03
CA THR A 32 -8.03 5.52 12.87
C THR A 32 -7.57 4.31 12.06
N ASP A 33 -6.64 3.54 12.61
CA ASP A 33 -6.14 2.35 11.93
C ASP A 33 -7.22 1.25 11.90
N SER A 34 -7.69 0.91 10.71
CA SER A 34 -8.70 -0.14 10.49
C SER A 34 -8.58 -0.71 9.09
N TYR A 35 -9.09 -1.93 8.90
CA TYR A 35 -9.08 -2.58 7.59
C TYR A 35 -9.83 -1.76 6.51
N TYR A 36 -10.94 -1.13 6.89
CA TYR A 36 -11.71 -0.27 5.98
C TYR A 36 -10.94 0.99 5.58
N ASN A 37 -10.06 1.51 6.44
CA ASN A 37 -9.27 2.71 6.19
C ASN A 37 -7.94 2.44 5.46
N LEU A 38 -7.69 1.21 5.01
CA LEU A 38 -6.47 0.89 4.26
C LEU A 38 -6.31 1.70 2.98
N THR A 39 -7.42 2.08 2.34
CA THR A 39 -7.39 2.97 1.16
C THR A 39 -6.83 4.35 1.53
N LEU A 40 -7.31 4.94 2.62
CA LEU A 40 -6.81 6.24 3.11
C LEU A 40 -5.35 6.17 3.55
N LYS A 41 -4.95 5.08 4.21
CA LYS A 41 -3.55 4.84 4.57
C LYS A 41 -2.66 4.72 3.34
N THR A 42 -3.14 4.04 2.30
CA THR A 42 -2.42 3.88 1.03
C THR A 42 -2.27 5.23 0.33
N GLU A 43 -3.35 5.98 0.18
CA GLU A 43 -3.35 7.34 -0.39
C GLU A 43 -2.35 8.25 0.33
N MET A 44 -2.41 8.31 1.65
CA MET A 44 -1.44 9.06 2.46
C MET A 44 0.00 8.65 2.19
N GLY A 45 0.28 7.35 2.08
CA GLY A 45 1.61 6.84 1.78
C GLY A 45 2.13 7.26 0.41
N LEU A 46 1.26 7.23 -0.60
CA LEU A 46 1.57 7.68 -1.96
C LEU A 46 1.83 9.19 -1.98
N GLU A 47 0.96 9.98 -1.36
CA GLU A 47 1.13 11.44 -1.26
C GLU A 47 2.43 11.82 -0.56
N TRP A 48 2.74 11.15 0.56
CA TRP A 48 3.97 11.38 1.30
C TRP A 48 5.20 11.04 0.45
N ALA A 49 5.20 9.90 -0.23
CA ALA A 49 6.31 9.48 -1.07
C ALA A 49 6.55 10.50 -2.19
N VAL A 50 5.50 10.90 -2.92
CA VAL A 50 5.60 11.87 -4.02
C VAL A 50 6.09 13.24 -3.54
N LYS A 51 5.71 13.65 -2.32
CA LYS A 51 6.04 14.97 -1.79
C LYS A 51 7.45 15.06 -1.21
N TYR A 52 7.95 13.99 -0.60
CA TYR A 52 9.16 14.03 0.23
C TYR A 52 10.28 13.12 -0.26
N CYS A 53 10.04 12.26 -1.26
CA CYS A 53 11.05 11.37 -1.81
C CYS A 53 11.30 11.64 -3.29
N ASP A 54 12.56 11.53 -3.69
CA ASP A 54 12.96 11.37 -5.09
C ASP A 54 13.16 9.87 -5.35
N PHE A 55 12.34 9.27 -6.21
CA PHE A 55 12.35 7.83 -6.46
C PHE A 55 11.97 7.48 -7.90
N ASP A 56 12.54 6.40 -8.43
CA ASP A 56 12.11 5.81 -9.72
C ASP A 56 10.93 4.86 -9.54
N PHE A 57 10.96 4.08 -8.44
CA PHE A 57 9.99 3.05 -8.13
C PHE A 57 9.60 3.08 -6.65
N LEU A 58 8.30 2.88 -6.39
CA LEU A 58 7.74 2.75 -5.07
C LEU A 58 7.21 1.33 -4.87
N LEU A 59 7.71 0.62 -3.86
CA LEU A 59 7.16 -0.66 -3.42
C LEU A 59 6.22 -0.41 -2.24
N LYS A 60 4.94 -0.75 -2.41
CA LYS A 60 4.02 -0.98 -1.29
C LYS A 60 4.06 -2.46 -0.94
N ALA A 61 4.19 -2.77 0.35
CA ALA A 61 4.06 -4.12 0.89
C ALA A 61 3.30 -4.11 2.22
N ASP A 62 2.62 -5.20 2.53
CA ASP A 62 2.12 -5.46 3.89
C ASP A 62 3.29 -5.85 4.82
N ASP A 63 3.07 -5.82 6.14
CA ASP A 63 4.07 -6.18 7.15
C ASP A 63 4.19 -7.70 7.36
N ASP A 64 3.25 -8.47 6.83
CA ASP A 64 3.18 -9.93 6.92
C ASP A 64 3.66 -10.66 5.64
N VAL A 65 4.38 -9.96 4.76
CA VAL A 65 4.90 -10.53 3.50
C VAL A 65 6.42 -10.55 3.45
N PHE A 66 6.97 -11.58 2.79
CA PHE A 66 8.39 -11.64 2.48
C PHE A 66 8.68 -11.05 1.10
N ILE A 67 9.60 -10.08 1.04
CA ILE A 67 10.07 -9.48 -0.21
C ILE A 67 11.52 -9.89 -0.47
N ASN A 68 11.77 -10.56 -1.59
CA ASN A 68 13.13 -10.75 -2.10
C ASN A 68 13.60 -9.47 -2.83
N THR A 69 14.15 -8.53 -2.06
CA THR A 69 14.57 -7.22 -2.56
C THR A 69 15.67 -7.31 -3.61
N PHE A 70 16.62 -8.25 -3.49
CA PHE A 70 17.68 -8.45 -4.48
C PHE A 70 17.11 -8.80 -5.86
N LYS A 71 16.23 -9.81 -5.92
CA LYS A 71 15.59 -10.20 -7.19
C LYS A 71 14.69 -9.10 -7.74
N LEU A 72 14.01 -8.36 -6.87
CA LEU A 72 13.17 -7.24 -7.29
C LEU A 72 14.01 -6.14 -7.93
N ILE A 73 15.10 -5.74 -7.30
CA ILE A 73 16.03 -4.73 -7.83
C ILE A 73 16.64 -5.19 -9.15
N ASP A 74 17.08 -6.45 -9.24
CA ASP A 74 17.61 -7.02 -10.49
C ASP A 74 16.57 -6.98 -11.61
N TYR A 75 15.30 -7.29 -11.31
CA TYR A 75 14.20 -7.19 -12.26
C TYR A 75 13.95 -5.74 -12.70
N LEU A 76 13.86 -4.82 -11.74
CA LEU A 76 13.58 -3.41 -12.01
C LEU A 76 14.71 -2.73 -12.78
N ARG A 77 15.96 -3.20 -12.67
CA ARG A 77 17.11 -2.67 -13.42
C ARG A 77 17.18 -3.12 -14.87
N LYS A 78 16.49 -4.21 -15.26
CA LYS A 78 16.54 -4.71 -16.64
C LYS A 78 16.13 -3.61 -17.64
N PRO A 79 16.79 -3.54 -18.82
CA PRO A 79 16.41 -2.58 -19.87
C PRO A 79 14.99 -2.77 -20.39
N GLN A 80 14.46 -3.99 -20.33
CA GLN A 80 13.13 -4.33 -20.83
C GLN A 80 12.01 -3.98 -19.86
N THR A 81 12.33 -3.74 -18.58
CA THR A 81 11.33 -3.36 -17.58
C THR A 81 10.90 -1.91 -17.82
N PRO A 82 9.60 -1.63 -18.03
CA PRO A 82 9.12 -0.27 -18.19
C PRO A 82 9.51 0.59 -16.98
N LYS A 83 10.07 1.77 -17.25
CA LYS A 83 10.46 2.74 -16.21
C LYS A 83 9.38 3.78 -15.94
N ARG A 84 8.35 3.79 -16.78
CA ARG A 84 7.28 4.78 -16.82
C ARG A 84 5.94 4.09 -16.95
N GLN A 85 4.91 4.66 -16.33
CA GLN A 85 3.56 4.09 -16.24
C GLN A 85 3.57 2.61 -15.83
N LEU A 86 4.48 2.24 -14.92
CA LEU A 86 4.60 0.89 -14.42
C LEU A 86 3.66 0.70 -13.23
N TYR A 87 2.74 -0.25 -13.36
CA TYR A 87 2.02 -0.83 -12.23
C TYR A 87 2.23 -2.35 -12.24
N LEU A 88 3.13 -2.80 -11.37
CA LEU A 88 3.65 -4.17 -11.34
C LEU A 88 3.21 -4.87 -10.06
N GLY A 89 2.68 -6.09 -10.18
CA GLY A 89 2.34 -6.91 -9.03
C GLY A 89 1.62 -8.18 -9.46
N ASN A 90 1.05 -8.90 -8.50
CA ASN A 90 0.15 -10.01 -8.81
C ASN A 90 -1.19 -9.45 -9.29
N VAL A 91 -1.46 -9.50 -10.59
CA VAL A 91 -2.64 -8.87 -11.19
C VAL A 91 -3.85 -9.79 -11.08
N ALA A 92 -4.82 -9.39 -10.26
CA ALA A 92 -6.14 -9.97 -10.25
C ALA A 92 -6.92 -9.52 -11.50
N LYS A 93 -7.52 -10.49 -12.19
CA LYS A 93 -8.29 -10.26 -13.42
C LYS A 93 -9.68 -10.85 -13.25
N ARG A 94 -10.71 -10.07 -13.58
CA ARG A 94 -12.12 -10.48 -13.52
C ARG A 94 -12.53 -11.00 -12.12
N SER A 95 -12.00 -10.39 -11.06
CA SER A 95 -12.40 -10.72 -9.70
C SER A 95 -13.88 -10.41 -9.51
N GLN A 96 -14.64 -11.38 -9.00
CA GLN A 96 -16.04 -11.15 -8.64
C GLN A 96 -16.12 -10.20 -7.45
N THR A 97 -17.03 -9.25 -7.52
CA THR A 97 -17.37 -8.39 -6.38
C THR A 97 -17.99 -9.25 -5.30
N LYS A 98 -17.39 -9.27 -4.11
CA LYS A 98 -17.91 -10.02 -2.98
C LYS A 98 -19.09 -9.25 -2.38
N ARG A 99 -20.21 -9.95 -2.17
CA ARG A 99 -21.41 -9.39 -1.53
C ARG A 99 -21.59 -9.88 -0.09
N ASP A 100 -20.66 -10.69 0.39
CA ASP A 100 -20.58 -11.21 1.74
C ASP A 100 -19.12 -11.39 2.18
N GLY A 101 -18.93 -11.62 3.49
CA GLY A 101 -17.63 -11.89 4.09
C GLY A 101 -16.76 -10.65 4.32
N LYS A 102 -15.48 -10.88 4.62
CA LYS A 102 -14.51 -9.85 5.01
C LYS A 102 -14.34 -8.72 3.98
N TRP A 103 -14.50 -9.03 2.70
CA TRP A 103 -14.25 -8.11 1.59
C TRP A 103 -15.54 -7.69 0.89
N THR A 104 -16.67 -7.73 1.62
CA THR A 104 -17.97 -7.39 1.06
C THR A 104 -18.01 -5.93 0.59
N LEU A 105 -18.63 -5.73 -0.56
CA LEU A 105 -18.99 -4.43 -1.11
C LEU A 105 -20.49 -4.43 -1.39
N SER A 106 -21.20 -3.47 -0.81
CA SER A 106 -22.60 -3.22 -1.11
C SER A 106 -22.77 -2.78 -2.57
N TYR A 107 -24.01 -2.87 -3.06
CA TYR A 107 -24.35 -2.35 -4.39
C TYR A 107 -24.22 -0.82 -4.48
N GLU A 108 -24.34 -0.12 -3.35
CA GLU A 108 -24.13 1.33 -3.26
C GLU A 108 -22.66 1.70 -3.40
N GLU A 109 -21.75 0.93 -2.80
CA GLU A 109 -20.29 1.14 -2.93
C GLU A 109 -19.76 0.74 -4.30
N TYR A 110 -20.27 -0.37 -4.87
CA TYR A 110 -19.83 -0.84 -6.19
C TYR A 110 -20.94 -1.64 -6.89
N GLU A 111 -21.55 -1.02 -7.91
CA GLU A 111 -22.70 -1.57 -8.63
C GLU A 111 -22.36 -2.85 -9.43
N ARG A 112 -21.12 -2.98 -9.92
CA ARG A 112 -20.76 -4.02 -10.89
C ARG A 112 -20.42 -5.34 -10.21
N GLU A 113 -20.70 -6.44 -10.90
CA GLU A 113 -20.37 -7.80 -10.41
C GLU A 113 -18.89 -8.18 -10.58
N ILE A 114 -18.14 -7.38 -11.35
CA ILE A 114 -16.74 -7.65 -11.67
C ILE A 114 -15.91 -6.40 -11.38
N LEU A 115 -14.86 -6.57 -10.58
CA LEU A 115 -13.88 -5.54 -10.29
C LEU A 115 -12.97 -5.28 -11.51
N PRO A 116 -12.45 -4.05 -11.67
CA PRO A 116 -11.41 -3.77 -12.67
C PRO A 116 -10.17 -4.63 -12.40
N LYS A 117 -9.18 -4.57 -13.30
CA LYS A 117 -7.88 -5.20 -13.05
C LYS A 117 -7.15 -4.38 -11.98
N PHE A 118 -6.55 -5.07 -11.00
CA PHE A 118 -5.75 -4.44 -9.96
C PHE A 118 -4.64 -5.40 -9.49
N CYS A 119 -3.59 -4.86 -8.87
CA CYS A 119 -2.61 -5.69 -8.17
C CYS A 119 -3.13 -6.03 -6.78
N VAL A 120 -3.05 -7.30 -6.39
CA VAL A 120 -3.53 -7.78 -5.08
C VAL A 120 -2.73 -7.12 -3.94
N GLY A 121 -3.39 -6.92 -2.79
CA GLY A 121 -2.91 -6.16 -1.63
C GLY A 121 -1.50 -6.46 -1.11
N PRO A 122 -1.02 -7.72 -1.01
CA PRO A 122 0.22 -8.07 -0.32
C PRO A 122 1.44 -7.25 -0.73
N ALA A 123 1.62 -7.01 -2.04
CA ALA A 123 2.66 -6.12 -2.54
C ALA A 123 2.42 -5.70 -4.00
N TYR A 124 2.82 -4.48 -4.33
CA TYR A 124 2.91 -3.99 -5.71
C TYR A 124 3.93 -2.85 -5.84
N VAL A 125 4.42 -2.65 -7.06
CA VAL A 125 5.39 -1.61 -7.42
C VAL A 125 4.75 -0.63 -8.41
N LEU A 126 5.00 0.65 -8.18
CA LEU A 126 4.60 1.75 -9.05
C LEU A 126 5.85 2.49 -9.55
N SER A 127 5.85 2.98 -10.79
CA SER A 127 6.79 4.04 -11.19
C SER A 127 6.29 5.40 -10.68
N MET A 128 7.21 6.37 -10.56
CA MET A 128 6.88 7.72 -10.07
C MET A 128 5.78 8.44 -10.85
N ASP A 129 5.67 8.15 -12.15
CA ASP A 129 4.71 8.78 -13.07
C ASP A 129 3.44 7.97 -13.30
N MET A 130 3.18 6.96 -12.47
CA MET A 130 1.94 6.19 -12.47
C MET A 130 0.86 6.92 -11.68
#